data_AF-A0A4V5TPW0-F1
#
_entry.id   AF-A0A4V5TPW0-F1
#
_cell.length_a   1.000
_cell.length_b   1.000
_cell.length_c   1.000
_cell.angle_alpha   90.00
_cell.angle_beta   90.00
_cell.angle_gamma   90.00
#
_symmetry.space_group_name_H-M   'P 1'
#
loop_
_entity.id
_entity.type
_entity.pdbx_description
1 polymer ?
#
loop_
_entity_poly.entity_id
_entity_poly.type
_entity_poly.pdbx_seq_one_letter_code
_entity_poly.pdbx_strand_id
1 'polypeptide(L)' 'SYYNTLFYKLALELGDILYYLSIMSHELGYTLQDIAEMNIAKLAKRYPDGFSREASQARVDVK' A
#
# COMPACT_ATOMS: atom_id res chain seq x y z
N SER A 1 1.38 8.65 29.45
CA SER A 1 1.78 7.23 29.38
C SER A 1 2.76 7.07 28.23
N TYR A 2 3.86 6.33 28.43
CA TYR A 2 4.88 6.03 27.39
C TYR A 2 4.26 5.58 26.06
N TYR A 3 3.19 4.78 26.12
CA TYR A 3 2.46 4.30 24.95
C TYR A 3 1.86 5.43 24.10
N ASN A 4 1.37 6.52 24.70
CA ASN A 4 0.84 7.65 23.94
C ASN A 4 1.94 8.34 23.13
N THR A 5 3.14 8.50 23.71
CA THR A 5 4.28 9.11 23.01
C THR A 5 4.80 8.19 21.89
N LEU A 6 4.82 6.88 22.09
CA LEU A 6 5.21 5.91 21.06
C LEU A 6 4.22 5.89 19.88
N PHE A 7 2.92 5.78 20.16
CA PHE A 7 1.90 5.80 19.11
C PHE A 7 1.85 7.13 18.36
N TYR A 8 2.09 8.24 19.05
CA TYR A 8 2.21 9.54 18.40
C TYR A 8 3.37 9.57 17.40
N LYS A 9 4.55 9.06 17.78
CA LYS A 9 5.69 8.97 16.85
C LYS A 9 5.38 8.10 15.64
N LEU A 10 4.77 6.93 15.85
CA LEU A 10 4.35 6.05 14.75
C LEU A 10 3.35 6.75 13.81
N ALA A 11 2.43 7.55 14.35
CA ALA A 11 1.50 8.33 13.53
C ALA A 11 2.21 9.38 12.66
N LEU A 12 3.30 10.00 13.15
CA LEU A 12 4.13 10.90 12.35
C LEU A 12 4.82 10.16 11.20
N GLU A 13 5.41 9.00 11.46
CA GLU A 13 6.03 8.16 10.42
C GLU A 13 5.02 7.70 9.36
N LEU A 14 3.78 7.39 9.75
CA LEU A 14 2.70 7.12 8.80
C LEU A 14 2.37 8.35 7.93
N GLY A 15 2.46 9.55 8.50
CA GLY A 15 2.32 10.82 7.77
C GLY A 15 3.41 11.00 6.71
N ASP A 16 4.67 10.71 7.06
CA ASP A 16 5.79 10.78 6.12
C ASP A 16 5.62 9.78 4.97
N ILE A 17 5.19 8.54 5.26
CA ILE A 17 4.87 7.55 4.24
C ILE A 17 3.77 8.06 3.29
N LEU A 18 2.70 8.66 3.83
CA LEU A 18 1.60 9.21 3.03
C LEU A 18 2.10 10.37 2.14
N TYR A 19 2.98 11.23 2.65
CA TYR A 19 3.58 12.31 1.87
C TYR A 19 4.37 11.75 0.69
N TYR A 20 5.23 10.75 0.91
CA TYR A 20 5.99 10.12 -0.17
C TYR A 20 5.09 9.45 -1.21
N LEU A 21 4.04 8.75 -0.79
CA LEU A 21 3.05 8.17 -1.70
C LEU A 21 2.38 9.25 -2.55
N SER A 22 1.97 10.36 -1.93
CA SER A 22 1.29 11.47 -2.62
C SER A 22 2.19 12.09 -3.69
N ILE A 23 3.43 12.43 -3.33
CA ILE A 23 4.41 13.03 -4.25
C ILE A 23 4.71 12.08 -5.40
N MET A 24 5.02 10.81 -5.13
CA MET A 24 5.32 9.85 -6.21
C MET A 24 4.12 9.59 -7.12
N SER A 25 2.90 9.54 -6.58
CA SER A 25 1.69 9.40 -7.40
C SER A 25 1.56 10.57 -8.36
N HIS A 26 1.68 11.79 -7.83
CA HIS A 26 1.62 13.02 -8.62
C HIS A 26 2.69 13.07 -9.71
N GLU A 27 3.96 12.77 -9.38
CA GLU A 27 5.06 12.76 -10.36
C GLU A 27 4.85 11.73 -11.49
N LEU A 28 4.14 10.64 -11.20
CA LEU A 28 3.76 9.62 -12.19
C LEU A 28 2.47 9.96 -12.96
N GLY A 29 1.83 11.10 -12.66
CA GLY A 29 0.57 11.53 -13.30
C GLY A 29 -0.67 10.82 -12.76
N TYR A 30 -0.60 10.23 -11.57
CA TYR A 30 -1.70 9.52 -10.92
C TYR A 30 -2.17 10.23 -9.65
N THR A 31 -3.44 10.03 -9.30
CA THR A 31 -3.97 10.36 -7.97
C THR A 31 -3.68 9.22 -6.99
N LEU A 32 -3.75 9.51 -5.68
CA LEU A 32 -3.69 8.45 -4.65
C LEU A 32 -4.83 7.42 -4.82
N GLN A 33 -5.98 7.85 -5.32
CA GLN A 33 -7.11 6.97 -5.61
C GLN A 33 -6.75 6.00 -6.74
N ASP A 34 -6.14 6.47 -7.83
CA ASP A 34 -5.68 5.61 -8.92
C ASP A 34 -4.69 4.56 -8.40
N ILE A 35 -3.72 4.95 -7.56
CA ILE A 35 -2.76 4.03 -6.94
C ILE A 35 -3.48 2.97 -6.09
N ALA A 36 -4.46 3.38 -5.29
CA ALA A 36 -5.22 2.46 -4.45
C ALA A 36 -6.02 1.46 -5.29
N GLU A 37 -6.74 1.94 -6.30
CA GLU A 37 -7.57 1.11 -7.19
C GLU A 37 -6.72 0.11 -7.99
N MET A 38 -5.59 0.57 -8.56
CA MET A 38 -4.64 -0.31 -9.25
C MET A 38 -4.08 -1.39 -8.31
N ASN A 39 -3.76 -1.03 -7.06
CA ASN A 39 -3.28 -1.99 -6.08
C ASN A 39 -4.36 -3.01 -5.70
N ILE A 40 -5.61 -2.59 -5.50
CA ILE A 40 -6.75 -3.48 -5.22
C ILE A 40 -6.94 -4.46 -6.38
N ALA A 41 -6.99 -3.98 -7.62
CA ALA A 41 -7.16 -4.83 -8.81
C ALA A 41 -6.02 -5.85 -8.96
N LYS A 42 -4.77 -5.42 -8.76
CA LYS A 42 -3.59 -6.29 -8.75
C LYS A 42 -3.68 -7.38 -7.68
N LEU A 43 -4.07 -7.02 -6.45
CA LEU A 43 -4.20 -7.97 -5.35
C LEU A 43 -5.38 -8.93 -5.55
N ALA A 44 -6.51 -8.46 -6.06
CA ALA A 44 -7.65 -9.31 -6.38
C ALA A 44 -7.30 -10.35 -7.46
N LYS A 45 -6.55 -9.96 -8.50
CA LYS A 45 -6.03 -10.91 -9.51
C LYS A 45 -5.07 -11.94 -8.90
N ARG A 46 -4.24 -11.53 -7.94
CA ARG A 46 -3.26 -12.42 -7.30
C ARG A 46 -3.88 -13.35 -6.25
N TYR A 47 -4.92 -12.88 -5.56
CA TYR A 47 -5.49 -13.51 -4.38
C TYR A 47 -7.02 -13.63 -4.48
N PRO A 48 -7.55 -14.35 -5.49
CA PRO A 48 -9.01 -14.48 -5.69
C PRO A 48 -9.72 -15.12 -4.50
N ASP A 49 -9.03 -16.02 -3.79
CA ASP A 49 -9.55 -16.73 -2.61
C ASP A 49 -8.93 -16.19 -1.29
N GLY A 50 -8.39 -14.97 -1.32
CA GLY A 50 -7.63 -14.38 -0.22
C GLY A 50 -6.13 -14.69 -0.27
N PHE A 51 -5.38 -14.11 0.67
CA PHE A 51 -3.92 -14.19 0.67
C PHE A 51 -3.43 -15.63 0.95
N SER A 52 -2.52 -16.12 0.10
CA SER A 52 -1.71 -17.31 0.36
C SER A 52 -0.24 -17.06 0.05
N ARG A 53 0.65 -17.76 0.76
CA ARG A 53 2.10 -17.62 0.56
C ARG A 53 2.50 -18.11 -0.84
N GLU A 54 1.85 -19.17 -1.29
CA GLU A 54 2.06 -19.81 -2.58
C GLU A 54 1.68 -18.86 -3.72
N ALA A 55 0.52 -18.19 -3.62
CA ALA A 55 0.11 -17.19 -4.61
C ALA A 55 1.02 -15.94 -4.60
N SER A 56 1.53 -15.55 -3.43
CA SER A 56 2.50 -14.45 -3.30
C SER A 56 3.81 -14.74 -4.05
N GLN A 57 4.26 -16.00 -4.00
CA GLN A 57 5.45 -16.46 -4.72
C GLN A 57 5.20 -16.64 -6.22
N ALA A 58 4.03 -17.18 -6.60
CA ALA A 58 3.68 -17.45 -8.00
C ALA A 58 3.47 -16.18 -8.84
N ARG A 59 3.03 -15.06 -8.22
CA ARG A 59 2.89 -13.73 -8.87
C ARG A 59 2.11 -13.78 -10.19
N VAL A 60 0.98 -14.50 -10.21
CA VAL A 60 0.16 -14.72 -11.43
C VAL A 60 -0.38 -13.45 -12.08
N ASP A 61 -0.37 -12.34 -11.35
CA ASP A 61 -0.78 -11.02 -11.83
C ASP A 61 0.22 -10.38 -12.80
N VAL A 62 1.50 -10.79 -12.79
CA VAL A 62 2.61 -10.21 -13.56
C VAL A 62 2.77 -10.84 -14.96
N LYS A 63 1.96 -11.86 -15.30
CA LYS A 63 1.89 -12.46 -16.63
C LYS A 63 0.97 -11.68 -17.57
#